data_AF-C3N603-F1
#
_entry.id   AF-C3N603-F1
#
_cell.length_a   1.000
_cell.length_b   1.000
_cell.length_c   1.000
_cell.angle_alpha   90.00
_cell.angle_beta   90.00
_cell.angle_gamma   90.00
#
_symmetry.space_group_name_H-M   'P 1'
#
loop_
_entity.id
_entity.type
_entity.pdbx_description
1 polymer ?
#
loop_
_entity_poly.entity_id
_entity_poly.type
_entity_poly.pdbx_seq_one_letter_code
_entity_poly.pdbx_strand_id
1 'polypeptide(L)'
;MAIEQAKDLVILILGLAGGHITTDTRFQKIAFLVNEEVLKKDVKFEPMDFGPYSKELVKAVNELKKEGKVNYVLDNDGVSHYFLTKEGEKEFNEQLKKRIGQDKLEKAKKIVEKFKDVPLTYLLAYVYANYLEYTVKSKITDKVEEWRKYYGI
;
A
#
# COMPACT_ATOMS: atom_id res chain seq x y z
N MET A 1 -9.66 0.64 16.76
CA MET A 1 -9.09 -0.71 16.95
C MET A 1 -8.67 -1.38 15.64
N ALA A 2 -9.49 -1.54 14.59
CA ALA A 2 -8.98 -1.91 13.25
C ALA A 2 -8.73 -0.69 12.35
N ILE A 3 -9.66 0.28 12.35
CA ILE A 3 -9.57 1.49 11.52
C ILE A 3 -8.33 2.34 11.82
N GLU A 4 -7.98 2.52 13.09
CA GLU A 4 -6.78 3.27 13.50
C GLU A 4 -5.49 2.59 13.04
N GLN A 5 -5.43 1.25 13.05
CA GLN A 5 -4.29 0.51 12.51
C GLN A 5 -4.16 0.70 10.99
N ALA A 6 -5.28 0.74 10.28
CA ALA A 6 -5.31 1.04 8.85
C ALA A 6 -4.92 2.50 8.56
N LYS A 7 -5.34 3.47 9.37
CA LYS A 7 -4.90 4.88 9.27
C LYS A 7 -3.40 5.03 9.46
N ASP A 8 -2.86 4.41 10.52
CA ASP A 8 -1.43 4.35 10.74
C ASP A 8 -0.72 3.75 9.52
N LEU A 9 -1.24 2.66 8.94
CA LEU A 9 -0.65 2.04 7.75
C LEU A 9 -0.64 2.98 6.55
N VAL A 10 -1.74 3.71 6.30
CA VAL A 10 -1.81 4.72 5.22
C VAL A 10 -0.74 5.81 5.41
N ILE A 11 -0.66 6.41 6.59
CA ILE A 11 0.29 7.49 6.89
C ILE A 11 1.73 6.98 6.80
N LEU A 12 2.00 5.77 7.32
CA LEU A 12 3.32 5.14 7.26
C LEU A 12 3.79 5.00 5.81
N ILE A 13 2.95 4.42 4.94
CA ILE A 13 3.31 4.14 3.55
C ILE A 13 3.55 5.44 2.79
N LEU A 14 2.62 6.39 2.88
CA LEU A 14 2.77 7.68 2.20
C LEU A 14 4.00 8.42 2.71
N GLY A 15 4.23 8.44 4.03
CA GLY A 15 5.41 9.07 4.61
C GLY A 15 6.72 8.43 4.15
N LEU A 16 6.79 7.10 4.09
CA LEU A 16 7.96 6.37 3.58
C LEU A 16 8.13 6.50 2.06
N ALA A 17 7.05 6.74 1.32
CA ALA A 17 7.10 6.94 -0.13
C ALA A 17 7.60 8.35 -0.53
N GLY A 18 7.77 9.26 0.44
CA GLY A 18 8.10 10.66 0.18
C GLY A 18 6.86 11.55 0.00
N GLY A 19 5.73 11.14 0.57
CA GLY A 19 4.48 11.90 0.61
C GLY A 19 3.54 11.65 -0.57
N HIS A 20 3.90 10.80 -1.54
CA HIS A 20 3.09 10.58 -2.74
C HIS A 20 3.14 9.13 -3.24
N ILE A 21 1.98 8.59 -3.62
CA ILE A 21 1.83 7.34 -4.38
C ILE A 21 0.75 7.53 -5.45
N THR A 22 0.99 6.97 -6.63
CA THR A 22 0.01 6.87 -7.72
C THR A 22 -0.63 5.49 -7.79
N THR A 23 -1.89 5.47 -8.23
CA THR A 23 -2.77 4.31 -8.41
C THR A 23 -3.20 3.60 -7.13
N ASP A 24 -4.48 3.24 -7.08
CA ASP A 24 -5.08 2.47 -5.99
C ASP A 24 -4.41 1.10 -5.87
N THR A 25 -4.12 0.47 -7.02
CA THR A 25 -3.52 -0.86 -7.06
C THR A 25 -2.14 -0.84 -6.39
N ARG A 26 -1.26 0.10 -6.76
CA ARG A 26 0.07 0.20 -6.15
C ARG A 26 -0.04 0.46 -4.66
N PHE A 27 -0.87 1.41 -4.26
CA PHE A 27 -1.08 1.73 -2.85
C PHE A 27 -1.52 0.50 -2.06
N GLN A 28 -2.54 -0.24 -2.54
CA GLN A 28 -3.04 -1.45 -1.89
C GLN A 28 -1.98 -2.56 -1.81
N LYS A 29 -1.17 -2.77 -2.85
CA LYS A 29 -0.14 -3.83 -2.84
C LYS A 29 1.02 -3.52 -1.92
N ILE A 30 1.52 -2.28 -1.93
CA ILE A 30 2.58 -1.88 -1.00
C ILE A 30 2.07 -1.98 0.44
N ALA A 31 0.82 -1.57 0.70
CA ALA A 31 0.22 -1.69 2.02
C ALA A 31 0.09 -3.13 2.49
N PHE A 32 -0.35 -4.01 1.60
CA PHE A 32 -0.41 -5.44 1.87
C PHE A 32 0.97 -5.99 2.25
N LEU A 33 2.00 -5.74 1.45
CA LEU A 33 3.36 -6.24 1.71
C LEU A 33 3.91 -5.71 3.04
N VAL A 34 3.72 -4.42 3.35
CA VAL A 34 4.16 -3.85 4.64
C VAL A 34 3.37 -4.45 5.82
N ASN A 35 2.07 -4.67 5.66
CA ASN A 35 1.27 -5.33 6.69
C ASN A 35 1.76 -6.76 6.93
N GLU A 36 1.87 -7.55 5.87
CA GLU A 36 2.19 -8.97 5.96
C GLU A 36 3.65 -9.24 6.29
N GLU A 37 4.62 -8.48 5.80
CA GLU A 37 6.03 -8.84 6.00
C GLU A 37 6.63 -8.19 7.25
N VAL A 38 6.00 -7.12 7.77
CA VAL A 38 6.64 -6.26 8.77
C VAL A 38 5.77 -6.00 9.98
N LEU A 39 4.58 -5.43 9.78
CA LEU A 39 3.80 -4.91 10.90
C LEU A 39 2.98 -6.01 11.58
N LYS A 40 2.50 -6.98 10.81
CA LYS A 40 1.56 -8.04 11.24
C LYS A 40 0.39 -7.46 12.04
N LYS A 41 -0.20 -6.37 11.53
CA LYS A 41 -1.38 -5.72 12.13
C LYS A 41 -2.66 -6.42 11.69
N ASP A 42 -3.75 -6.15 12.39
CA ASP A 42 -5.08 -6.72 12.13
C ASP A 42 -5.81 -6.01 10.97
N VAL A 43 -5.08 -5.41 10.01
CA VAL A 43 -5.67 -4.82 8.81
C VAL A 43 -6.02 -5.95 7.86
N LYS A 44 -7.30 -6.12 7.55
CA LYS A 44 -7.77 -7.24 6.75
C LYS A 44 -7.57 -7.00 5.25
N PHE A 45 -6.98 -7.98 4.59
CA PHE A 45 -6.90 -8.08 3.15
C PHE A 45 -7.65 -9.31 2.67
N GLU A 46 -8.33 -9.18 1.54
CA GLU A 46 -9.08 -10.25 0.90
C GLU A 46 -8.66 -10.39 -0.57
N PRO A 47 -8.73 -11.60 -1.16
CA PRO A 47 -8.56 -11.78 -2.60
C PRO A 47 -9.60 -10.98 -3.38
N MET A 48 -9.17 -10.23 -4.39
CA MET A 48 -10.03 -9.45 -5.31
C MET A 48 -9.46 -9.49 -6.73
N ASP A 49 -10.08 -8.75 -7.66
CA ASP A 49 -9.78 -8.73 -9.10
C ASP A 49 -8.28 -8.58 -9.47
N PHE A 50 -7.52 -7.87 -8.64
CA PHE A 50 -6.09 -7.62 -8.86
C PHE A 50 -5.20 -8.19 -7.74
N GLY A 51 -5.68 -9.14 -6.96
CA GLY A 51 -4.96 -9.72 -5.82
C GLY A 51 -5.43 -9.16 -4.47
N PRO A 52 -4.54 -9.04 -3.45
CA PRO A 52 -4.92 -8.62 -2.10
C PRO A 52 -5.47 -7.19 -2.06
N TYR A 53 -6.59 -6.99 -1.38
CA TYR A 53 -7.25 -5.70 -1.28
C TYR A 53 -7.88 -5.51 0.09
N SER A 54 -7.77 -4.30 0.64
CA SER A 54 -8.37 -3.95 1.92
C SER A 54 -9.42 -2.84 1.77
N LYS A 55 -10.67 -3.15 2.13
CA LYS A 55 -11.74 -2.16 2.31
C LYS A 55 -11.48 -1.25 3.51
N GLU A 56 -10.76 -1.75 4.51
CA GLU A 56 -10.39 -0.99 5.70
C GLU A 56 -9.40 0.13 5.34
N LEU A 57 -8.45 -0.13 4.43
CA LEU A 57 -7.56 0.91 3.90
C LEU A 57 -8.33 2.01 3.17
N VAL A 58 -9.32 1.66 2.34
CA VAL A 58 -10.15 2.66 1.65
C VAL A 58 -10.91 3.51 2.64
N LYS A 59 -11.50 2.89 3.67
CA LYS A 59 -12.17 3.62 4.76
C LYS A 59 -11.18 4.53 5.50
N ALA A 60 -9.98 4.05 5.80
CA ALA A 60 -8.94 4.83 6.46
C ALA A 60 -8.51 6.06 5.65
N VAL A 61 -8.29 5.91 4.35
CA VAL A 61 -7.99 7.04 3.45
C VAL A 61 -9.11 8.07 3.49
N ASN A 62 -10.37 7.64 3.41
CA ASN A 62 -11.52 8.55 3.45
C ASN A 62 -11.64 9.31 4.78
N GLU A 63 -11.34 8.66 5.91
CA GLU A 63 -11.31 9.32 7.22
C GLU A 63 -10.13 10.29 7.33
N LEU A 64 -8.93 9.89 6.92
CA LEU A 64 -7.74 10.75 6.91
C LEU A 64 -7.91 11.98 6.00
N LYS A 65 -8.68 11.84 4.91
CA LYS A 65 -9.08 12.97 4.06
C LYS A 65 -9.98 13.95 4.79
N LYS A 66 -10.98 13.46 5.53
CA LYS A 66 -11.85 14.30 6.38
C LYS A 66 -11.07 14.97 7.50
N GLU A 67 -10.05 14.29 8.04
CA GLU A 67 -9.13 14.81 9.05
C GLU A 67 -8.08 15.79 8.46
N GLY A 68 -8.03 15.98 7.14
CA GLY A 68 -7.08 16.89 6.49
C GLY A 68 -5.63 16.38 6.45
N LYS A 69 -5.40 15.08 6.68
CA LYS A 69 -4.06 14.46 6.75
C LYS A 69 -3.60 13.84 5.43
N VAL A 70 -4.56 13.47 4.57
CA VAL A 70 -4.31 12.88 3.26
C VAL A 70 -5.21 13.54 2.23
N ASN A 71 -4.66 13.86 1.05
CA ASN A 71 -5.45 14.20 -0.12
C ASN A 71 -5.53 13.00 -1.06
N TYR A 72 -6.74 12.74 -1.57
CA TYR A 72 -6.99 11.76 -2.63
C TYR A 72 -7.71 12.46 -3.77
N VAL A 73 -7.12 12.39 -4.96
CA VAL A 73 -7.62 12.98 -6.20
C VAL A 73 -7.51 11.97 -7.34
N LEU A 74 -8.45 12.08 -8.29
CA LEU A 74 -8.32 11.46 -9.60
C LEU A 74 -7.87 12.56 -10.57
N ASP A 75 -6.85 12.28 -11.37
CA ASP A 75 -6.47 13.19 -12.46
C ASP A 75 -7.43 13.07 -13.65
N ASN A 76 -7.15 13.82 -14.71
CA ASN A 76 -8.01 13.86 -15.90
C ASN A 76 -8.06 12.52 -16.65
N ASP A 77 -7.06 11.66 -16.46
CA ASP A 77 -6.97 10.33 -17.08
C ASP A 77 -7.57 9.23 -16.17
N GLY A 78 -8.14 9.63 -15.02
CA GLY A 78 -8.71 8.70 -14.04
C GLY A 78 -7.66 7.97 -13.21
N VAL A 79 -6.41 8.43 -13.23
CA VAL A 79 -5.34 7.90 -12.37
C VAL A 79 -5.53 8.48 -10.98
N SER A 80 -5.46 7.62 -9.95
CA SER A 80 -5.57 8.08 -8.57
C SER A 80 -4.22 8.53 -8.01
N HIS A 81 -4.26 9.58 -7.21
CA HIS A 81 -3.10 10.14 -6.53
C HIS A 81 -3.41 10.33 -5.05
N TYR A 82 -2.52 9.81 -4.21
CA TYR A 82 -2.54 9.97 -2.77
C TYR A 82 -1.41 10.90 -2.35
N PHE A 83 -1.73 11.98 -1.64
CA PHE A 83 -0.74 12.90 -1.09
C PHE A 83 -0.86 12.98 0.41
N LEU A 84 0.27 12.92 1.10
CA LEU A 84 0.34 13.27 2.51
C LEU A 84 0.28 14.80 2.62
N THR A 85 -0.55 15.33 3.52
CA THR A 85 -0.57 16.78 3.79
C THR A 85 0.48 17.13 4.85
N LYS A 86 0.67 18.42 5.12
CA LYS A 86 1.54 18.87 6.23
C LYS A 86 1.16 18.25 7.58
N GLU A 87 -0.14 18.09 7.85
CA GLU A 87 -0.59 17.46 9.09
C GLU A 87 -0.35 15.95 9.10
N GLY A 88 -0.49 15.28 7.95
CA GLY A 88 -0.11 13.88 7.81
C GLY A 88 1.41 13.68 7.97
N GLU A 89 2.24 14.58 7.42
CA GLU A 89 3.69 14.57 7.57
C GLU A 89 4.11 14.76 9.03
N LYS A 90 3.43 15.66 9.74
CA LYS A 90 3.63 15.87 11.17
C LYS A 90 3.32 14.60 11.95
N GLU A 91 2.18 13.97 11.70
CA GLU A 91 1.81 12.71 12.35
C GLU A 91 2.82 11.59 12.06
N PHE A 92 3.27 11.48 10.81
CA PHE A 92 4.29 10.53 10.41
C PHE A 92 5.61 10.73 11.18
N ASN A 93 6.14 11.96 11.15
CA ASN A 93 7.47 12.27 11.68
C ASN A 93 7.49 12.32 13.22
N GLU A 94 6.46 12.87 13.84
CA GLU A 94 6.46 13.14 15.28
C GLU A 94 5.87 12.02 16.11
N GLN A 95 4.94 11.24 15.55
CA GLN A 95 4.16 10.23 16.30
C GLN A 95 4.43 8.82 15.80
N LEU A 96 4.20 8.58 14.50
CA LEU A 96 4.13 7.22 13.99
C LEU A 96 5.51 6.53 13.90
N LYS A 97 6.53 7.23 13.40
CA LYS A 97 7.92 6.71 13.36
C LYS A 97 8.41 6.25 14.73
N LYS A 98 8.04 6.97 15.80
CA LYS A 98 8.47 6.67 17.16
C LYS A 98 7.75 5.43 17.74
N ARG A 99 6.51 5.17 17.34
CA ARG A 99 5.69 4.05 17.83
C ARG A 99 6.05 2.70 17.19
N ILE A 100 6.45 2.67 15.91
CA ILE A 100 6.64 1.41 15.15
C ILE A 100 7.94 0.68 15.51
N GLY A 101 8.92 1.39 16.09
CA GLY A 101 10.25 0.87 16.37
C GLY A 101 11.16 0.85 15.13
N GLN A 102 12.46 1.02 15.36
CA GLN A 102 13.43 1.28 14.28
C GLN A 102 13.59 0.11 13.29
N ASP A 103 13.63 -1.14 13.78
CA ASP A 103 13.76 -2.32 12.92
C ASP A 103 12.57 -2.48 11.95
N LYS A 104 11.34 -2.38 12.48
CA LYS A 104 10.13 -2.44 11.64
C LYS A 104 10.06 -1.26 10.68
N LEU A 105 10.44 -0.06 11.12
CA LEU A 105 10.45 1.12 10.25
C LEU A 105 11.42 0.93 9.07
N GLU A 106 12.60 0.40 9.31
CA GLU A 106 13.61 0.15 8.27
C GLU A 106 13.16 -0.96 7.30
N LYS A 107 12.55 -2.04 7.79
CA LYS A 107 11.98 -3.09 6.93
C LYS A 107 10.83 -2.56 6.07
N ALA A 108 9.91 -1.79 6.66
CA ALA A 108 8.82 -1.16 5.92
C ALA A 108 9.35 -0.19 4.86
N LYS A 109 10.36 0.61 5.21
CA LYS A 109 11.02 1.54 4.29
C LYS A 109 11.59 0.82 3.07
N LYS A 110 12.32 -0.29 3.28
CA LYS A 110 12.87 -1.10 2.17
C LYS A 110 11.79 -1.62 1.22
N ILE A 111 10.65 -2.08 1.74
CA ILE A 111 9.53 -2.51 0.90
C ILE A 111 8.98 -1.33 0.09
N VAL A 112 8.69 -0.20 0.75
CA VAL A 112 8.12 0.98 0.09
C VAL A 112 9.07 1.52 -0.98
N GLU A 113 10.35 1.71 -0.67
CA GLU A 113 11.36 2.19 -1.62
C GLU A 113 11.56 1.23 -2.80
N LYS A 114 11.53 -0.09 -2.55
CA LYS A 114 11.65 -1.09 -3.61
C LYS A 114 10.46 -1.02 -4.59
N PHE A 115 9.24 -0.79 -4.11
CA PHE A 115 8.04 -1.00 -4.92
C PHE A 115 7.30 0.28 -5.34
N LYS A 116 7.63 1.46 -4.80
CA LYS A 116 6.94 2.70 -5.14
C LYS A 116 7.09 3.12 -6.61
N ASP A 117 8.26 2.87 -7.21
CA ASP A 117 8.59 3.37 -8.55
C ASP A 117 8.73 2.28 -9.63
N VAL A 118 8.72 0.99 -9.23
CA VAL A 118 8.82 -0.12 -10.20
C VAL A 118 7.56 -0.21 -11.08
N PRO A 119 7.63 -0.82 -12.28
CA PRO A 119 6.45 -1.08 -13.08
C PRO A 119 5.35 -1.79 -12.29
N LEU A 120 4.09 -1.34 -12.42
CA LEU A 120 2.96 -1.94 -11.69
C LEU A 120 2.82 -3.44 -11.99
N THR A 121 3.15 -3.84 -13.23
CA THR A 121 3.21 -5.24 -13.67
C THR A 121 4.22 -6.07 -12.87
N TYR A 122 5.40 -5.51 -12.54
CA TYR A 122 6.39 -6.17 -11.70
C TYR A 122 5.88 -6.36 -10.26
N LEU A 123 5.28 -5.31 -9.69
CA LEU A 123 4.69 -5.38 -8.34
C LEU A 123 3.59 -6.45 -8.26
N LEU A 124 2.72 -6.52 -9.27
CA LEU A 124 1.69 -7.56 -9.35
C LEU A 124 2.28 -8.97 -9.51
N ALA A 125 3.27 -9.14 -10.39
CA ALA A 125 3.99 -10.41 -10.56
C ALA A 125 4.64 -10.88 -9.25
N TYR A 126 5.32 -9.97 -8.54
CA TYR A 126 5.91 -10.27 -7.25
C TYR A 126 4.87 -10.71 -6.22
N VAL A 127 3.76 -9.98 -6.09
CA VAL A 127 2.69 -10.33 -5.15
C VAL A 127 2.11 -11.70 -5.48
N TYR A 128 1.87 -12.02 -6.75
CA TYR A 128 1.24 -13.28 -7.14
C TYR A 128 2.18 -14.47 -6.96
N ALA A 129 3.48 -14.28 -7.17
CA ALA A 129 4.48 -15.32 -6.94
C ALA A 129 4.62 -15.69 -5.46
N ASN A 130 4.43 -14.73 -4.55
CA ASN A 130 4.65 -14.93 -3.11
C ASN A 130 3.36 -15.16 -2.31
N TYR A 131 2.20 -14.80 -2.85
CA TYR A 131 0.90 -14.81 -2.14
C TYR A 131 -0.22 -15.34 -3.03
N LEU A 132 -0.08 -16.60 -3.46
CA LEU A 132 -0.98 -17.29 -4.38
C LEU A 132 -2.43 -17.34 -3.87
N GLU A 133 -2.64 -17.41 -2.56
CA GLU A 133 -3.97 -17.45 -1.94
C GLU A 133 -4.80 -16.18 -2.22
N TYR A 134 -4.15 -15.07 -2.56
CA TYR A 134 -4.83 -13.82 -2.92
C TYR A 134 -5.18 -13.70 -4.40
N THR A 135 -4.81 -14.68 -5.22
CA THR A 135 -5.05 -14.66 -6.68
C THR A 135 -6.33 -15.40 -7.09
N VAL A 136 -6.98 -16.09 -6.15
CA VAL A 136 -8.16 -16.96 -6.41
C VAL A 136 -9.37 -16.25 -7.04
N LYS A 137 -9.47 -14.92 -6.89
CA LYS A 137 -10.52 -14.09 -7.51
C LYS A 137 -9.96 -13.14 -8.57
N SER A 138 -8.70 -13.30 -8.94
CA SER A 138 -8.04 -12.41 -9.89
C SER A 138 -8.64 -12.59 -11.29
N LYS A 139 -8.81 -11.47 -11.98
CA LYS A 139 -9.23 -11.42 -13.39
C LYS A 139 -8.06 -11.31 -14.36
N ILE A 140 -6.84 -11.25 -13.86
CA ILE A 140 -5.63 -10.98 -14.65
C ILE A 140 -4.54 -12.04 -14.49
N THR A 141 -4.85 -13.21 -13.93
CA THR A 141 -3.86 -14.28 -13.66
C THR A 141 -3.02 -14.62 -14.88
N ASP A 142 -3.63 -14.80 -16.06
CA ASP A 142 -2.90 -15.11 -17.30
C ASP A 142 -1.87 -14.02 -17.66
N LYS A 143 -2.23 -12.75 -17.47
CA LYS A 143 -1.33 -11.61 -17.69
C LYS A 143 -0.21 -11.55 -16.68
N VAL A 144 -0.52 -11.86 -15.42
CA VAL A 144 0.51 -11.89 -14.39
C VAL A 144 1.49 -13.03 -14.64
N GLU A 145 1.05 -14.19 -15.12
CA GLU A 145 1.94 -15.29 -15.52
C GLU A 145 2.85 -14.92 -16.71
N GLU A 146 2.36 -14.15 -17.68
CA GLU A 146 3.20 -13.57 -18.74
C GLU A 146 4.29 -12.65 -18.14
N TRP A 147 3.91 -11.76 -17.20
CA TRP A 147 4.85 -10.83 -16.56
C TRP A 147 5.88 -11.54 -15.68
N ARG A 148 5.46 -12.59 -14.97
CA ARG A 148 6.35 -13.44 -14.16
C ARG A 148 7.46 -14.04 -15.01
N LYS A 149 7.11 -14.62 -16.16
CA LYS A 149 8.10 -15.12 -17.15
C LYS A 149 9.00 -14.00 -17.66
N TYR A 150 8.43 -12.84 -17.99
CA TYR A 150 9.19 -11.68 -18.48
C TYR A 150 10.22 -11.17 -17.45
N TYR A 151 9.86 -11.13 -16.17
CA TYR A 151 10.72 -10.65 -15.10
C TYR A 151 11.61 -11.73 -14.46
N GLY A 152 11.42 -13.00 -14.81
CA GLY A 152 12.14 -14.13 -14.23
C GLY A 152 11.77 -14.42 -12.77
N ILE A 153 10.48 -14.29 -12.41
CA ILE A 153 9.92 -14.51 -11.06
C ILE A 153 8.93 -15.67 -11.06
#